data_AF-W9W434-F1
#
_entry.id   AF-W9W434-F1
#
_cell.length_a   1.000
_cell.length_b   1.000
_cell.length_c   1.000
_cell.angle_alpha   90.00
_cell.angle_beta   90.00
_cell.angle_gamma   90.00
#
_symmetry.space_group_name_H-M   'P 1'
#
loop_
_entity.id
_entity.type
_entity.pdbx_description
1 polymer ?
#
loop_
_entity_poly.entity_id
_entity_poly.type
_entity_poly.pdbx_seq_one_letter_code
_entity_poly.pdbx_strand_id
1 'polypeptide(L)'
;MYALLAATSSRMRRVSGVSFRPGNSPEIYLHKALQCLRMLLDDQSAAEDRQIILDIYYLSVCGWYMESYGESMTHFNVLKHFWKTLTPRESTLDQYIYEMLNYNAIFLDCDAAYTPESVLPGLLHPSTASGSSYHSSTLQPERHYSYSQCSAFRLALEHTTYSPDLKKVVQELPILLRLYNYLHQKPDFIGPETDWVRSKSKALVLRLLELPSYGGELYCRLALVLLLHHISQSTATKSSTMSDSTCSSPEPDNPKPKPKHKSTSIDPVAITLRLKRQLQYEIHLPSNEISAAVTSIIKNGTASVPAPAPSPTSSTQQSPPSPPTKAQVIWTGKSDPFLLWILTTGLFSARITQQTPEYQWFWARAMALIRILGVKSMKQLEELVRSFVWVEGMLDDDGLEDILPSGGA
;
A
#
# COMPACT_ATOMS: atom_id res chain seq x y z
N MET A 1 -29.61 -6.78 -1.47
CA MET A 1 -29.70 -5.29 -1.24
C MET A 1 -29.31 -4.88 0.18
N TYR A 2 -29.94 -5.39 1.25
CA TYR A 2 -29.59 -4.99 2.62
C TYR A 2 -28.13 -5.29 2.99
N ALA A 3 -27.55 -6.39 2.50
CA ALA A 3 -26.15 -6.70 2.72
C ALA A 3 -25.21 -5.63 2.11
N LEU A 4 -25.49 -5.19 0.88
CA LEU A 4 -24.78 -4.09 0.25
C LEU A 4 -24.89 -2.78 1.04
N LEU A 5 -26.09 -2.45 1.55
CA LEU A 5 -26.28 -1.27 2.40
C LEU A 5 -25.49 -1.39 3.71
N ALA A 6 -25.46 -2.57 4.33
CA ALA A 6 -24.66 -2.84 5.53
C ALA A 6 -23.17 -2.65 5.26
N ALA A 7 -22.64 -3.24 4.19
CA ALA A 7 -21.23 -3.10 3.79
C ALA A 7 -20.87 -1.65 3.44
N THR A 8 -21.75 -0.94 2.73
CA THR A 8 -21.48 0.45 2.32
C THR A 8 -21.53 1.40 3.50
N SER A 9 -22.56 1.29 4.36
CA SER A 9 -22.69 2.15 5.54
C SER A 9 -21.61 1.87 6.59
N SER A 10 -21.20 0.62 6.79
CA SER A 10 -20.07 0.28 7.66
C SER A 10 -18.76 0.85 7.12
N ARG A 11 -18.53 0.77 5.81
CA ARG A 11 -17.40 1.45 5.15
C ARG A 11 -17.43 2.96 5.34
N MET A 12 -18.57 3.61 5.09
CA MET A 12 -18.73 5.06 5.27
C MET A 12 -18.45 5.48 6.71
N ARG A 13 -18.91 4.71 7.70
CA ARG A 13 -18.59 4.95 9.11
C ARG A 13 -17.08 4.88 9.33
N ARG A 14 -16.42 3.82 8.87
CA ARG A 14 -15.00 3.57 9.10
C ARG A 14 -14.10 4.58 8.38
N VAL A 15 -14.36 4.84 7.12
CA VAL A 15 -13.50 5.66 6.24
C VAL A 15 -13.76 7.16 6.44
N SER A 16 -15.03 7.55 6.55
CA SER A 16 -15.42 8.96 6.60
C SER A 16 -15.80 9.44 8.01
N GLY A 17 -15.78 8.55 9.01
CA GLY A 17 -16.18 8.89 10.39
C GLY A 17 -17.66 9.26 10.52
N VAL A 18 -18.49 8.91 9.52
CA VAL A 18 -19.91 9.32 9.48
C VAL A 18 -20.68 8.64 10.61
N SER A 19 -21.32 9.45 11.45
CA SER A 19 -22.30 8.97 12.41
C SER A 19 -23.66 8.77 11.74
N PHE A 20 -24.23 7.58 11.87
CA PHE A 20 -25.54 7.25 11.34
C PHE A 20 -26.65 7.55 12.35
N ARG A 21 -27.84 7.90 11.86
CA ARG A 21 -29.04 7.98 12.71
C ARG A 21 -29.39 6.59 13.26
N PRO A 22 -30.03 6.49 14.43
CA PRO A 22 -30.35 5.22 15.09
C PRO A 22 -31.16 4.21 14.27
N GLY A 23 -31.77 4.59 13.14
CA GLY A 23 -32.51 3.69 12.24
C GLY A 23 -31.80 3.29 10.94
N ASN A 24 -30.66 3.91 10.62
CA ASN A 24 -29.95 3.76 9.35
C ASN A 24 -28.50 3.31 9.56
N SER A 25 -28.25 2.56 10.63
CA SER A 25 -26.90 2.12 10.96
C SER A 25 -26.56 0.80 10.23
N PRO A 26 -25.27 0.53 9.97
CA PRO A 26 -24.82 -0.76 9.44
C PRO A 26 -25.33 -1.96 10.24
N GLU A 27 -25.43 -1.87 11.57
CA GLU A 27 -25.98 -2.93 12.42
C GLU A 27 -27.42 -3.30 12.02
N ILE A 28 -28.26 -2.30 11.75
CA ILE A 28 -29.66 -2.52 11.39
C ILE A 28 -29.76 -3.14 10.00
N TYR A 29 -28.98 -2.65 9.04
CA TYR A 29 -28.95 -3.25 7.70
C TYR A 29 -28.39 -4.67 7.73
N LEU A 30 -27.35 -4.92 8.54
CA LEU A 30 -26.77 -6.24 8.77
C LEU A 30 -27.82 -7.20 9.33
N HIS A 31 -28.55 -6.79 10.37
CA HIS A 31 -29.61 -7.60 10.97
C HIS A 31 -30.72 -7.95 9.96
N LYS A 32 -31.20 -6.97 9.20
CA LYS A 32 -32.21 -7.19 8.15
C LYS A 32 -31.69 -8.10 7.05
N ALA A 33 -30.44 -7.93 6.64
CA ALA A 33 -29.81 -8.77 5.63
C ALA A 33 -29.71 -10.23 6.09
N LEU A 34 -29.29 -10.48 7.33
CA LEU A 34 -29.22 -11.82 7.91
C LEU A 34 -30.60 -12.47 8.01
N GLN A 35 -31.64 -11.70 8.37
CA GLN A 35 -33.01 -12.22 8.40
C GLN A 35 -33.49 -12.65 7.00
N CYS A 36 -33.25 -11.81 5.97
CA CYS A 36 -33.58 -12.18 4.59
C CYS A 36 -32.78 -13.39 4.11
N LEU A 37 -31.48 -13.42 4.40
CA LEU A 37 -30.58 -14.49 3.97
C LEU A 37 -31.00 -15.85 4.55
N ARG A 38 -31.40 -15.89 5.83
CA ARG A 38 -31.90 -17.12 6.47
C ARG A 38 -33.09 -17.71 5.74
N MET A 39 -34.04 -16.87 5.30
CA MET A 39 -35.21 -17.35 4.55
C MET A 39 -34.86 -17.87 3.15
N LEU A 40 -33.79 -17.35 2.54
CA LEU A 40 -33.35 -17.73 1.19
C LEU A 40 -32.45 -18.97 1.19
N LEU A 41 -31.69 -19.19 2.25
CA LEU A 41 -30.78 -20.34 2.38
C LEU A 41 -31.48 -21.68 2.65
N ASP A 42 -32.79 -21.65 2.96
CA ASP A 42 -33.59 -22.87 3.12
C ASP A 42 -33.93 -23.54 1.76
N ASP A 43 -33.62 -22.89 0.64
CA ASP A 43 -33.83 -23.43 -0.72
C ASP A 43 -32.60 -24.24 -1.19
N GLN A 44 -32.82 -25.40 -1.82
CA GLN A 44 -31.76 -26.27 -2.35
C GLN A 44 -30.92 -25.60 -3.45
N SER A 45 -31.46 -24.58 -4.13
CA SER A 45 -30.78 -23.86 -5.21
C SER A 45 -29.91 -22.69 -4.73
N ALA A 46 -29.90 -22.37 -3.43
CA ALA A 46 -29.26 -21.18 -2.90
C ALA A 46 -27.74 -21.09 -3.17
N ALA A 47 -27.07 -22.24 -3.33
CA ALA A 47 -25.63 -22.33 -3.62
C ALA A 47 -25.24 -21.91 -5.04
N GLU A 48 -26.20 -21.84 -5.97
CA GLU A 48 -25.99 -21.44 -7.37
C GLU A 48 -26.47 -20.00 -7.65
N ASP A 49 -27.13 -19.37 -6.67
CA ASP A 49 -27.59 -18.00 -6.78
C ASP A 49 -26.44 -17.01 -6.52
N ARG A 50 -26.01 -16.34 -7.60
CA ARG A 50 -24.93 -15.35 -7.58
C ARG A 50 -25.26 -14.16 -6.67
N GLN A 51 -26.54 -13.81 -6.51
CA GLN A 51 -26.97 -12.74 -5.63
C GLN A 51 -26.79 -13.12 -4.16
N ILE A 52 -27.07 -14.38 -3.79
CA ILE A 52 -26.82 -14.90 -2.44
C ILE A 52 -25.32 -14.92 -2.15
N ILE A 53 -24.50 -15.38 -3.09
CA ILE A 53 -23.03 -15.36 -2.94
C ILE A 53 -22.54 -13.91 -2.73
N LEU A 54 -23.00 -12.96 -3.53
CA LEU A 54 -22.66 -11.55 -3.37
C LEU A 54 -23.15 -10.97 -2.03
N ASP A 55 -24.37 -11.29 -1.60
CA ASP A 55 -24.90 -10.80 -0.34
C ASP A 55 -24.08 -11.34 0.85
N ILE A 56 -23.72 -12.63 0.87
CA ILE A 56 -22.84 -13.19 1.93
C ILE A 56 -21.45 -12.55 1.91
N TYR A 57 -20.93 -12.27 0.72
CA TYR A 57 -19.70 -11.51 0.56
C TYR A 57 -19.80 -10.12 1.22
N TYR A 58 -20.86 -9.37 0.95
CA TYR A 58 -21.05 -8.07 1.57
C TYR A 58 -21.23 -8.17 3.10
N LEU A 59 -21.83 -9.24 3.61
CA LEU A 59 -21.91 -9.48 5.06
C LEU A 59 -20.52 -9.74 5.67
N SER A 60 -19.69 -10.55 5.01
CA SER A 60 -18.29 -10.77 5.40
C SER A 60 -17.54 -9.45 5.47
N VAL A 61 -17.65 -8.62 4.43
CA VAL A 61 -17.02 -7.30 4.35
C VAL A 61 -17.58 -6.35 5.42
N CYS A 62 -18.88 -6.37 5.68
CA CYS A 62 -19.52 -5.56 6.72
C CYS A 62 -19.00 -5.89 8.12
N GLY A 63 -18.96 -7.19 8.48
CA GLY A 63 -18.40 -7.64 9.76
C GLY A 63 -16.95 -7.19 9.92
N TRP A 64 -16.18 -7.25 8.83
CA TRP A 64 -14.81 -6.78 8.82
C TRP A 64 -14.71 -5.26 9.09
N TYR A 65 -15.51 -4.44 8.41
CA TYR A 65 -15.53 -2.99 8.62
C TYR A 65 -15.93 -2.58 10.03
N MET A 66 -16.79 -3.38 10.66
CA MET A 66 -17.26 -3.20 12.03
C MET A 66 -16.34 -3.80 13.09
N GLU A 67 -15.16 -4.31 12.71
CA GLU A 67 -14.18 -4.94 13.62
C GLU A 67 -14.70 -6.23 14.29
N SER A 68 -15.76 -6.81 13.71
CA SER A 68 -16.31 -8.11 14.08
C SER A 68 -15.66 -9.21 13.22
N TYR A 69 -14.35 -9.39 13.40
CA TYR A 69 -13.54 -10.27 12.55
C TYR A 69 -13.99 -11.74 12.60
N GLY A 70 -14.48 -12.22 13.74
CA GLY A 70 -15.01 -13.58 13.87
C GLY A 70 -16.28 -13.81 13.05
N GLU A 71 -17.19 -12.84 12.99
CA GLU A 71 -18.40 -12.92 12.16
C GLU A 71 -18.04 -12.81 10.67
N SER A 72 -17.12 -11.90 10.34
CA SER A 72 -16.57 -11.77 8.99
C SER A 72 -16.00 -13.10 8.49
N MET A 73 -15.13 -13.72 9.28
CA MET A 73 -14.52 -15.02 8.99
C MET A 73 -15.57 -16.11 8.80
N THR A 74 -16.62 -16.11 9.63
CA THR A 74 -17.72 -17.07 9.53
C THR A 74 -18.43 -16.95 8.18
N HIS A 75 -18.82 -15.74 7.79
CA HIS A 75 -19.44 -15.49 6.49
C HIS A 75 -18.52 -15.87 5.33
N PHE A 76 -17.22 -15.61 5.46
CA PHE A 76 -16.27 -15.98 4.43
C PHE A 76 -16.05 -17.47 4.29
N ASN A 77 -16.03 -18.22 5.39
CA ASN A 77 -15.94 -19.68 5.35
C ASN A 77 -17.17 -20.28 4.65
N VAL A 78 -18.36 -19.70 4.84
CA VAL A 78 -19.55 -20.06 4.05
C VAL A 78 -19.34 -19.78 2.56
N LEU A 79 -18.78 -18.61 2.19
CA LEU A 79 -18.45 -18.29 0.80
C LEU A 79 -17.47 -19.26 0.16
N LYS A 80 -16.47 -19.75 0.89
CA LYS A 80 -15.52 -20.76 0.38
C LYS A 80 -16.23 -22.03 -0.09
N HIS A 81 -17.37 -22.38 0.51
CA HIS A 81 -18.18 -23.52 0.05
C HIS A 81 -18.89 -23.22 -1.27
N PHE A 82 -19.44 -22.02 -1.43
CA PHE A 82 -20.09 -21.60 -2.68
C PHE A 82 -19.11 -21.24 -3.79
N TRP A 83 -17.84 -20.97 -3.46
CA TRP A 83 -16.81 -20.69 -4.47
C TRP A 83 -16.74 -21.79 -5.54
N LYS A 84 -16.88 -23.06 -5.13
CA LYS A 84 -16.77 -24.21 -6.04
C LYS A 84 -17.87 -24.26 -7.11
N THR A 85 -18.97 -23.52 -6.94
CA THR A 85 -20.09 -23.48 -7.90
C THR A 85 -19.91 -22.41 -8.98
N LEU A 86 -18.92 -21.52 -8.84
CA LEU A 86 -18.64 -20.46 -9.82
C LEU A 86 -17.94 -21.02 -11.06
N THR A 87 -18.35 -20.55 -12.26
CA THR A 87 -17.71 -20.88 -13.54
C THR A 87 -17.00 -19.66 -14.15
N PRO A 88 -15.86 -19.21 -13.58
CA PRO A 88 -15.20 -17.95 -13.94
C PRO A 88 -14.80 -17.84 -15.41
N ARG A 89 -14.53 -18.96 -16.10
CA ARG A 89 -14.20 -18.95 -17.53
C ARG A 89 -15.40 -18.75 -18.46
N GLU A 90 -16.61 -18.94 -17.93
CA GLU A 90 -17.85 -18.99 -18.72
C GLU A 90 -18.76 -17.79 -18.43
N SER A 91 -18.64 -17.20 -17.24
CA SER A 91 -19.46 -16.05 -16.81
C SER A 91 -18.56 -14.91 -16.33
N THR A 92 -18.76 -13.71 -16.89
CA THR A 92 -18.05 -12.49 -16.46
C THR A 92 -18.40 -12.10 -15.03
N LEU A 93 -19.64 -12.37 -14.60
CA LEU A 93 -20.06 -12.17 -13.21
C LEU A 93 -19.38 -13.17 -12.28
N ASP A 94 -19.29 -14.43 -12.68
CA ASP A 94 -18.61 -15.45 -11.88
C ASP A 94 -17.10 -15.17 -11.83
N GLN A 95 -16.50 -14.68 -12.92
CA GLN A 95 -15.12 -14.18 -12.92
C GLN A 95 -14.97 -13.03 -11.92
N TYR A 96 -15.86 -12.04 -11.95
CA TYR A 96 -15.82 -10.92 -11.02
C TYR A 96 -15.94 -11.37 -9.55
N ILE A 97 -16.90 -12.25 -9.24
CA ILE A 97 -17.10 -12.79 -7.90
C ILE A 97 -15.88 -13.61 -7.47
N TYR A 98 -15.39 -14.49 -8.34
CA TYR A 98 -14.20 -15.31 -8.11
C TYR A 98 -12.99 -14.42 -7.80
N GLU A 99 -12.79 -13.36 -8.57
CA GLU A 99 -11.71 -12.41 -8.36
C GLU A 99 -11.84 -11.63 -7.03
N MET A 100 -13.06 -11.22 -6.66
CA MET A 100 -13.32 -10.58 -5.37
C MET A 100 -13.11 -11.52 -4.18
N LEU A 101 -13.54 -12.77 -4.29
CA LEU A 101 -13.36 -13.77 -3.23
C LEU A 101 -11.89 -14.15 -3.09
N ASN A 102 -11.17 -14.33 -4.21
CA ASN A 102 -9.74 -14.58 -4.22
C ASN A 102 -8.93 -13.40 -3.67
N TYR A 103 -9.39 -12.19 -3.97
CA TYR A 103 -8.87 -10.97 -3.37
C TYR A 103 -9.01 -10.97 -1.84
N ASN A 104 -10.15 -11.42 -1.29
CA ASN A 104 -10.40 -11.41 0.17
C ASN A 104 -9.89 -12.65 0.93
N ALA A 105 -9.71 -13.80 0.27
CA ALA A 105 -9.21 -15.03 0.90
C ALA A 105 -7.84 -14.86 1.53
N ILE A 106 -6.98 -14.09 0.86
CA ILE A 106 -5.63 -13.77 1.30
C ILE A 106 -5.66 -13.06 2.65
N PHE A 107 -6.67 -12.24 2.94
CA PHE A 107 -6.77 -11.51 4.21
C PHE A 107 -7.18 -12.41 5.36
N LEU A 108 -8.10 -13.35 5.10
CA LEU A 108 -8.71 -14.16 6.14
C LEU A 108 -7.87 -15.39 6.49
N ASP A 109 -7.00 -15.85 5.60
CA ASP A 109 -6.06 -16.93 5.90
C ASP A 109 -4.76 -16.45 6.59
N CYS A 110 -4.49 -15.13 6.63
CA CYS A 110 -3.26 -14.59 7.24
C CYS A 110 -3.24 -14.60 8.78
N ASP A 111 -4.41 -14.60 9.44
CA ASP A 111 -4.52 -14.63 10.91
C ASP A 111 -3.94 -15.91 11.55
N ALA A 112 -3.66 -16.95 10.76
CA ALA A 112 -3.18 -18.25 11.26
C ALA A 112 -1.65 -18.40 11.31
N ALA A 113 -0.87 -17.45 10.77
CA ALA A 113 0.58 -17.60 10.59
C ALA A 113 1.40 -16.56 11.37
N TYR A 114 1.12 -16.40 12.66
CA TYR A 114 2.00 -15.62 13.54
C TYR A 114 3.37 -16.31 13.62
N THR A 115 4.38 -15.71 12.99
CA THR A 115 5.77 -16.16 13.09
C THR A 115 6.41 -15.38 14.25
N PRO A 116 7.07 -16.03 15.23
CA PRO A 116 7.68 -15.32 16.35
C PRO A 116 8.71 -14.29 15.85
N GLU A 117 8.79 -13.15 16.56
CA GLU A 117 9.68 -12.03 16.25
C GLU A 117 11.13 -12.53 16.06
N SER A 118 11.73 -12.25 14.89
CA SER A 118 13.13 -12.61 14.65
C SER A 118 14.04 -11.69 15.47
N VAL A 119 14.96 -12.30 16.24
CA VAL A 119 15.94 -11.60 17.06
C VAL A 119 16.77 -10.65 16.19
N LEU A 120 16.95 -9.41 16.67
CA LEU A 120 17.73 -8.38 15.98
C LEU A 120 19.21 -8.81 15.84
N PRO A 121 19.86 -8.66 14.67
CA PRO A 121 21.26 -9.03 14.49
C PRO A 121 22.20 -8.14 15.31
N GLY A 122 23.34 -8.71 15.73
CA GLY A 122 24.31 -8.08 16.63
C GLY A 122 24.93 -6.77 16.13
N LEU A 123 24.92 -6.49 14.81
CA LEU A 123 25.44 -5.24 14.23
C LEU A 123 24.70 -3.96 14.70
N LEU A 124 23.55 -4.09 15.38
CA LEU A 124 22.73 -2.97 15.82
C LEU A 124 22.65 -2.82 17.34
N HIS A 125 23.28 -3.72 18.11
CA HIS A 125 23.37 -3.56 19.56
C HIS A 125 24.48 -2.56 19.91
N PRO A 126 24.17 -1.43 20.57
CA PRO A 126 25.22 -0.65 21.21
C PRO A 126 25.77 -1.48 22.37
N SER A 127 26.97 -2.03 22.21
CA SER A 127 27.64 -2.78 23.28
C SER A 127 27.83 -1.90 24.51
N THR A 128 27.02 -2.13 25.55
CA THR A 128 27.33 -1.75 26.92
C THR A 128 28.00 -2.92 27.62
N ALA A 129 29.23 -2.71 28.09
CA ALA A 129 30.08 -3.58 28.91
C ALA A 129 30.75 -4.76 28.16
N SER A 130 31.94 -5.26 28.51
CA SER A 130 33.05 -4.86 29.40
C SER A 130 34.11 -5.94 29.19
N GLY A 131 35.35 -5.57 28.87
CA GLY A 131 36.55 -6.37 29.08
C GLY A 131 36.62 -7.78 28.49
N SER A 132 36.95 -7.90 27.21
CA SER A 132 37.78 -9.01 26.70
C SER A 132 38.30 -8.64 25.31
N SER A 133 39.62 -8.51 25.22
CA SER A 133 40.36 -8.08 24.04
C SER A 133 40.31 -9.14 22.95
N TYR A 134 39.29 -9.09 22.10
CA TYR A 134 39.41 -9.50 20.71
C TYR A 134 39.39 -8.25 19.86
N HIS A 135 40.44 -8.05 19.06
CA HIS A 135 40.50 -7.03 18.01
C HIS A 135 39.47 -7.35 16.93
N SER A 136 38.19 -7.13 17.21
CA SER A 136 37.22 -6.83 16.16
C SER A 136 37.51 -5.41 15.71
N SER A 137 38.12 -5.29 14.53
CA SER A 137 38.25 -4.05 13.80
C SER A 137 36.92 -3.30 13.87
N THR A 138 36.92 -2.25 14.69
CA THR A 138 35.80 -1.34 14.91
C THR A 138 35.33 -0.83 13.57
N LEU A 139 34.22 -1.41 13.10
CA LEU A 139 33.46 -0.90 11.99
C LEU A 139 32.70 0.34 12.50
N GLN A 140 33.45 1.41 12.78
CA GLN A 140 32.89 2.76 12.89
C GLN A 140 32.31 3.08 11.50
N PRO A 141 30.99 3.25 11.35
CA PRO A 141 30.44 3.76 10.11
C PRO A 141 30.87 5.23 10.02
N GLU A 142 32.00 5.51 9.37
CA GLU A 142 32.54 6.86 9.20
C GLU A 142 31.67 7.78 8.34
N ARG A 143 30.52 7.32 7.83
CA ARG A 143 29.46 8.21 7.39
C ARG A 143 28.49 8.39 8.53
N HIS A 144 28.55 9.57 9.17
CA HIS A 144 27.49 10.11 9.99
C HIS A 144 26.16 10.07 9.22
N TYR A 145 25.48 8.93 9.22
CA TYR A 145 24.06 8.84 8.95
C TYR A 145 23.39 9.53 10.13
N SER A 146 23.22 10.85 10.00
CA SER A 146 22.58 11.67 11.01
C SER A 146 21.26 11.02 11.40
N TYR A 147 21.02 10.91 12.71
CA TYR A 147 19.77 10.44 13.31
C TYR A 147 18.54 11.25 12.82
N SER A 148 18.76 12.34 12.07
CA SER A 148 17.75 13.15 11.40
C SER A 148 17.09 12.49 10.18
N GLN A 149 17.72 11.50 9.55
CA GLN A 149 17.11 10.75 8.43
C GLN A 149 15.98 9.87 8.99
N CYS A 150 14.76 10.02 8.48
CA CYS A 150 13.49 9.46 8.98
C CYS A 150 12.78 10.23 10.11
N SER A 151 13.30 11.36 10.60
CA SER A 151 12.61 12.13 11.66
C SER A 151 11.28 12.72 11.20
N ALA A 152 11.21 13.24 9.96
CA ALA A 152 9.97 13.74 9.38
C ALA A 152 8.95 12.61 9.16
N PHE A 153 9.41 11.39 8.93
CA PHE A 153 8.56 10.20 8.75
C PHE A 153 7.81 9.83 10.00
N ARG A 154 8.50 9.80 11.15
CA ARG A 154 7.87 9.56 12.45
C ARG A 154 6.87 10.66 12.79
N LEU A 155 7.26 11.92 12.64
CA LEU A 155 6.39 13.07 12.91
C LEU A 155 5.14 13.06 12.02
N ALA A 156 5.30 12.82 10.72
CA ALA A 156 4.16 12.76 9.79
C ALA A 156 3.16 11.68 10.19
N LEU A 157 3.61 10.55 10.72
CA LEU A 157 2.75 9.46 11.16
C LEU A 157 2.09 9.66 12.52
N GLU A 158 2.72 10.41 13.41
CA GLU A 158 2.06 10.85 14.64
C GLU A 158 0.86 11.74 14.31
N HIS A 159 0.96 12.56 13.26
CA HIS A 159 -0.10 13.46 12.82
C HIS A 159 -1.15 12.85 11.87
N THR A 160 -0.95 11.63 11.36
CA THR A 160 -1.94 10.94 10.51
C THR A 160 -2.94 10.12 11.32
N THR A 161 -4.14 9.97 10.75
CA THR A 161 -5.20 9.07 11.25
C THR A 161 -4.99 7.62 10.83
N TYR A 162 -3.76 7.23 10.50
CA TYR A 162 -3.44 5.88 10.05
C TYR A 162 -3.63 4.86 11.16
N SER A 163 -3.93 3.62 10.75
CA SER A 163 -4.07 2.52 11.69
C SER A 163 -2.82 2.34 12.58
N PRO A 164 -3.01 1.96 13.85
CA PRO A 164 -1.90 1.67 14.76
C PRO A 164 -0.93 0.62 14.21
N ASP A 165 -1.44 -0.35 13.44
CA ASP A 165 -0.63 -1.38 12.79
C ASP A 165 0.33 -0.79 11.74
N LEU A 166 -0.17 0.07 10.84
CA LEU A 166 0.69 0.74 9.88
C LEU A 166 1.76 1.57 10.59
N LYS A 167 1.41 2.27 11.67
CA LYS A 167 2.38 3.03 12.47
C LYS A 167 3.47 2.12 13.04
N LYS A 168 3.13 0.93 13.52
CA LYS A 168 4.11 -0.06 14.01
C LYS A 168 5.03 -0.55 12.89
N VAL A 169 4.47 -0.95 11.74
CA VAL A 169 5.29 -1.38 10.59
C VAL A 169 6.28 -0.30 10.20
N VAL A 170 5.81 0.94 10.13
CA VAL A 170 6.67 2.06 9.79
C VAL A 170 7.80 2.25 10.82
N GLN A 171 7.52 2.17 12.12
CA GLN A 171 8.55 2.32 13.14
C GLN A 171 9.72 1.34 12.97
N GLU A 172 9.49 0.20 12.31
CA GLU A 172 10.51 -0.81 12.03
C GLU A 172 11.31 -0.55 10.75
N LEU A 173 10.81 0.29 9.83
CA LEU A 173 11.45 0.57 8.53
C LEU A 173 12.85 1.20 8.63
N PRO A 174 13.11 2.22 9.48
CA PRO A 174 14.43 2.88 9.49
C PRO A 174 15.59 1.92 9.75
N ILE A 175 15.39 0.94 10.65
CA ILE A 175 16.40 -0.06 11.00
C ILE A 175 16.64 -0.98 9.80
N LEU A 176 15.56 -1.49 9.20
CA LEU A 176 15.62 -2.37 8.05
C LEU A 176 16.34 -1.72 6.86
N LEU A 177 16.01 -0.47 6.57
CA LEU A 177 16.56 0.29 5.45
C LEU A 177 18.02 0.66 5.66
N ARG A 178 18.40 1.03 6.89
CA ARG A 178 19.82 1.27 7.24
C ARG A 178 20.66 0.02 6.95
N LEU A 179 20.16 -1.14 7.38
CA LEU A 179 20.87 -2.40 7.17
C LEU A 179 20.87 -2.78 5.67
N TYR A 180 19.76 -2.60 4.96
CA TYR A 180 19.70 -2.81 3.52
C TYR A 180 20.69 -1.93 2.74
N ASN A 181 20.75 -0.63 3.03
CA ASN A 181 21.68 0.29 2.39
C ASN A 181 23.14 -0.08 2.69
N TYR A 182 23.45 -0.52 3.91
CA TYR A 182 24.76 -1.05 4.26
C TYR A 182 25.13 -2.30 3.42
N LEU A 183 24.21 -3.26 3.33
CA LEU A 183 24.39 -4.47 2.51
C LEU A 183 24.47 -4.14 1.00
N HIS A 184 23.81 -3.08 0.56
CA HIS A 184 23.88 -2.63 -0.83
C HIS A 184 25.27 -2.05 -1.15
N GLN A 185 25.83 -1.23 -0.25
CA GLN A 185 27.18 -0.68 -0.39
C GLN A 185 28.29 -1.73 -0.26
N LYS A 186 28.01 -2.87 0.38
CA LYS A 186 28.95 -3.98 0.56
C LYS A 186 28.40 -5.25 -0.09
N PRO A 187 28.49 -5.38 -1.42
CA PRO A 187 27.91 -6.52 -2.15
C PRO A 187 28.49 -7.87 -1.72
N ASP A 188 29.75 -7.90 -1.28
CA ASP A 188 30.45 -9.12 -0.85
C ASP A 188 30.08 -9.57 0.59
N PHE A 189 29.30 -8.77 1.33
CA PHE A 189 28.90 -9.13 2.67
C PHE A 189 27.81 -10.21 2.65
N ILE A 190 28.17 -11.40 3.14
CA ILE A 190 27.25 -12.52 3.34
C ILE A 190 27.26 -12.85 4.83
N GLY A 191 26.16 -12.53 5.51
CA GLY A 191 26.02 -12.72 6.95
C GLY A 191 24.56 -12.92 7.36
N PRO A 192 24.31 -13.26 8.64
CA PRO A 192 22.96 -13.44 9.19
C PRO A 192 22.07 -12.21 9.01
N GLU A 193 22.65 -11.03 8.79
CA GLU A 193 21.96 -9.79 8.48
C GLU A 193 21.24 -9.84 7.14
N THR A 194 21.81 -10.49 6.12
CA THR A 194 21.16 -10.62 4.81
C THR A 194 19.88 -11.44 4.93
N ASP A 195 19.94 -12.55 5.69
CA ASP A 195 18.76 -13.37 5.97
C ASP A 195 17.76 -12.67 6.87
N TRP A 196 18.23 -11.90 7.86
CA TRP A 196 17.36 -11.09 8.70
C TRP A 196 16.62 -10.02 7.90
N VAL A 197 17.31 -9.24 7.04
CA VAL A 197 16.68 -8.21 6.19
C VAL A 197 15.64 -8.85 5.28
N ARG A 198 15.97 -9.99 4.66
CA ARG A 198 15.04 -10.74 3.81
C ARG A 198 13.81 -11.20 4.59
N SER A 199 14.02 -11.88 5.71
CA SER A 199 12.94 -12.44 6.55
C SER A 199 12.06 -11.33 7.12
N LYS A 200 12.67 -10.28 7.66
CA LYS A 200 11.97 -9.12 8.22
C LYS A 200 11.14 -8.40 7.17
N SER A 201 11.69 -8.20 5.96
CA SER A 201 10.95 -7.60 4.85
C SER A 201 9.70 -8.40 4.50
N LYS A 202 9.81 -9.73 4.40
CA LYS A 202 8.67 -10.62 4.16
C LYS A 202 7.63 -10.56 5.28
N ALA A 203 8.07 -10.55 6.54
CA ALA A 203 7.18 -10.45 7.69
C ALA A 203 6.42 -9.11 7.71
N LEU A 204 7.10 -7.99 7.39
CA LEU A 204 6.45 -6.68 7.30
C LEU A 204 5.46 -6.61 6.13
N VAL A 205 5.77 -7.22 4.98
CA VAL A 205 4.81 -7.33 3.87
C VAL A 205 3.56 -8.07 4.33
N LEU A 206 3.70 -9.20 5.02
CA LEU A 206 2.55 -9.94 5.55
C LEU A 206 1.68 -9.09 6.47
N ARG A 207 2.30 -8.37 7.42
CA ARG A 207 1.58 -7.47 8.34
C ARG A 207 0.87 -6.32 7.61
N LEU A 208 1.52 -5.73 6.61
CA LEU A 208 0.88 -4.70 5.78
C LEU A 208 -0.33 -5.23 5.01
N LEU A 209 -0.38 -6.52 4.72
CA LEU A 209 -1.44 -7.17 3.97
C LEU A 209 -2.54 -7.77 4.84
N GLU A 210 -2.29 -7.97 6.13
CA GLU A 210 -3.21 -8.55 7.11
C GLU A 210 -4.47 -7.69 7.25
N LEU A 211 -4.28 -6.37 7.35
CA LEU A 211 -5.39 -5.43 7.55
C LEU A 211 -5.72 -4.63 6.27
N PRO A 212 -6.98 -4.67 5.79
CA PRO A 212 -7.44 -3.77 4.75
C PRO A 212 -7.23 -2.31 5.11
N SER A 213 -6.88 -1.56 4.08
CA SER A 213 -6.53 -0.14 4.12
C SER A 213 -7.34 0.61 3.10
N TYR A 214 -7.62 1.89 3.35
CA TYR A 214 -8.43 2.70 2.45
C TYR A 214 -7.79 4.05 2.21
N GLY A 215 -8.06 4.65 1.05
CA GLY A 215 -7.63 6.00 0.71
C GLY A 215 -6.12 6.21 0.90
N GLY A 216 -5.74 7.24 1.68
CA GLY A 216 -4.35 7.58 1.98
C GLY A 216 -3.51 6.44 2.56
N GLU A 217 -4.14 5.60 3.40
CA GLU A 217 -3.46 4.46 4.01
C GLU A 217 -3.14 3.38 2.99
N LEU A 218 -4.04 3.11 2.05
CA LEU A 218 -3.84 2.13 0.99
C LEU A 218 -2.64 2.50 0.10
N TYR A 219 -2.48 3.79 -0.23
CA TYR A 219 -1.32 4.27 -0.97
C TYR A 219 -0.02 4.00 -0.22
N CYS A 220 0.01 4.31 1.08
CA CYS A 220 1.16 4.06 1.93
C CYS A 220 1.50 2.57 1.98
N ARG A 221 0.51 1.70 2.23
CA ARG A 221 0.72 0.25 2.28
C ARG A 221 1.21 -0.31 0.95
N LEU A 222 0.65 0.14 -0.18
CA LEU A 222 1.11 -0.30 -1.50
C LEU A 222 2.57 0.09 -1.75
N ALA A 223 2.93 1.35 -1.52
CA ALA A 223 4.30 1.81 -1.69
C ALA A 223 5.28 1.02 -0.80
N LEU A 224 4.92 0.77 0.46
CA LEU A 224 5.74 0.00 1.39
C LEU A 224 5.84 -1.47 1.01
N VAL A 225 4.77 -2.11 0.56
CA VAL A 225 4.80 -3.51 0.11
C VAL A 225 5.73 -3.66 -1.08
N LEU A 226 5.64 -2.78 -2.07
CA LEU A 226 6.53 -2.82 -3.24
C LEU A 226 7.99 -2.60 -2.85
N LEU A 227 8.25 -1.65 -1.95
CA LEU A 227 9.60 -1.37 -1.44
C LEU A 227 10.18 -2.57 -0.68
N LEU A 228 9.44 -3.12 0.28
CA LEU A 228 9.87 -4.26 1.09
C LEU A 228 10.06 -5.52 0.22
N HIS A 229 9.21 -5.67 -0.80
CA HIS A 229 9.36 -6.74 -1.77
C HIS A 229 10.68 -6.63 -2.55
N HIS A 230 10.99 -5.43 -3.05
CA HIS A 230 12.28 -5.15 -3.69
C HIS A 230 13.45 -5.48 -2.76
N ILE A 231 13.43 -4.99 -1.52
CA ILE A 231 14.47 -5.29 -0.51
C ILE A 231 14.65 -6.80 -0.32
N SER A 232 13.55 -7.54 -0.21
CA SER A 232 13.60 -9.01 -0.07
C SER A 232 14.16 -9.71 -1.30
N GLN A 233 13.89 -9.23 -2.51
CA GLN A 233 14.39 -9.85 -3.74
C GLN A 233 15.88 -9.56 -3.97
N SER A 234 16.28 -8.30 -3.81
CA SER A 234 17.67 -7.85 -3.94
C SER A 234 18.63 -8.53 -2.96
N THR A 235 18.11 -8.95 -1.79
CA THR A 235 18.86 -9.75 -0.81
C THR A 235 18.83 -11.24 -1.10
N ALA A 236 17.84 -11.75 -1.85
CA ALA A 236 17.74 -13.16 -2.23
C ALA A 236 18.74 -13.54 -3.32
N THR A 237 18.85 -12.73 -4.37
CA THR A 237 19.77 -12.98 -5.51
C THR A 237 21.23 -13.10 -5.06
N LYS A 238 21.65 -12.29 -4.08
CA LYS A 238 23.00 -12.35 -3.50
C LYS A 238 23.33 -13.69 -2.83
N SER A 239 22.34 -14.39 -2.29
CA SER A 239 22.56 -15.65 -1.58
C SER A 239 22.63 -16.86 -2.51
N SER A 240 21.98 -16.83 -3.68
CA SER A 240 21.97 -17.94 -4.62
C SER A 240 23.23 -18.01 -5.49
N THR A 241 23.85 -16.87 -5.79
CA THR A 241 24.99 -16.82 -6.73
C THR A 241 26.25 -17.53 -6.20
N MET A 242 26.34 -17.81 -4.89
CA MET A 242 27.49 -18.48 -4.28
C MET A 242 27.26 -19.94 -3.86
N SER A 243 26.02 -20.41 -3.75
CA SER A 243 25.75 -21.80 -3.35
C SER A 243 26.03 -22.81 -4.45
N ASP A 244 26.04 -22.37 -5.71
CA ASP A 244 26.12 -23.26 -6.87
C ASP A 244 27.56 -23.49 -7.37
N SER A 245 28.58 -22.90 -6.72
CA SER A 245 29.97 -22.98 -7.18
C SER A 245 30.87 -23.97 -6.43
N THR A 246 30.37 -24.76 -5.47
CA THR A 246 31.25 -25.62 -4.66
C THR A 246 30.73 -27.05 -4.52
N CYS A 247 31.51 -27.99 -5.07
CA CYS A 247 31.51 -29.43 -4.80
C CYS A 247 30.33 -30.29 -5.30
N SER A 248 30.44 -30.67 -6.57
CA SER A 248 29.97 -31.98 -7.03
C SER A 248 30.81 -33.09 -6.39
N SER A 249 30.40 -33.58 -5.21
CA SER A 249 30.87 -34.85 -4.65
C SER A 249 29.72 -35.86 -4.69
N PRO A 250 29.88 -37.01 -5.36
CA PRO A 250 28.86 -38.05 -5.40
C PRO A 250 29.00 -38.90 -4.14
N GLU A 251 28.08 -38.76 -3.18
CA GLU A 251 27.93 -39.76 -2.12
C GLU A 251 26.49 -40.27 -2.09
N PRO A 252 26.28 -41.60 -2.14
CA PRO A 252 24.96 -42.19 -2.17
C PRO A 252 24.42 -42.48 -0.77
N ASP A 253 23.12 -42.76 -0.73
CA ASP A 253 22.36 -43.43 0.33
C ASP A 253 21.73 -42.56 1.43
N ASN A 254 20.54 -42.03 1.06
CA ASN A 254 19.27 -42.05 1.80
C ASN A 254 19.31 -41.82 3.33
N PRO A 255 18.53 -40.82 3.79
CA PRO A 255 17.24 -41.21 4.36
C PRO A 255 16.06 -40.30 3.98
N LYS A 256 14.89 -40.96 3.98
CA LYS A 256 13.52 -40.50 3.68
C LYS A 256 13.26 -38.98 3.81
N PRO A 257 12.65 -38.34 2.80
CA PRO A 257 12.30 -36.92 2.86
C PRO A 257 11.23 -36.70 3.94
N LYS A 258 11.58 -35.98 5.00
CA LYS A 258 10.60 -35.37 5.90
C LYS A 258 9.65 -34.52 5.06
N PRO A 259 8.33 -34.52 5.34
CA PRO A 259 7.38 -33.69 4.60
C PRO A 259 7.85 -32.24 4.71
N LYS A 260 8.36 -31.70 3.60
CA LYS A 260 8.67 -30.28 3.48
C LYS A 260 7.36 -29.58 3.80
N HIS A 261 7.29 -28.92 4.95
CA HIS A 261 6.25 -27.95 5.23
C HIS A 261 6.21 -27.05 3.99
N LYS A 262 5.10 -27.12 3.23
CA LYS A 262 4.84 -26.17 2.16
C LYS A 262 4.79 -24.82 2.87
N SER A 263 5.93 -24.14 2.94
CA SER A 263 5.95 -22.74 3.31
C SER A 263 5.01 -22.10 2.31
N THR A 264 3.92 -21.53 2.80
CA THR A 264 2.95 -20.78 2.02
C THR A 264 3.71 -19.61 1.44
N SER A 265 4.37 -19.85 0.31
CA SER A 265 5.15 -18.87 -0.42
C SER A 265 4.14 -17.87 -0.91
N ILE A 266 3.99 -16.77 -0.19
CA ILE A 266 3.09 -15.71 -0.62
C ILE A 266 3.61 -15.21 -1.95
N ASP A 267 2.83 -15.46 -3.00
CA ASP A 267 3.18 -15.07 -4.35
C ASP A 267 3.13 -13.53 -4.44
N PRO A 268 4.28 -12.86 -4.62
CA PRO A 268 4.31 -11.41 -4.68
C PRO A 268 3.55 -10.84 -5.87
N VAL A 269 3.38 -11.63 -6.94
CA VAL A 269 2.55 -11.25 -8.09
C VAL A 269 1.09 -11.21 -7.64
N ALA A 270 0.63 -12.21 -6.90
CA ALA A 270 -0.72 -12.23 -6.33
C ALA A 270 -0.96 -11.07 -5.33
N ILE A 271 0.02 -10.75 -4.48
CA ILE A 271 -0.05 -9.60 -3.56
C ILE A 271 -0.16 -8.27 -4.32
N THR A 272 0.71 -8.07 -5.30
CA THR A 272 0.74 -6.83 -6.07
C THR A 272 -0.54 -6.68 -6.88
N LEU A 273 -0.99 -7.77 -7.53
CA LEU A 273 -2.25 -7.83 -8.25
C LEU A 273 -3.44 -7.54 -7.31
N ARG A 274 -3.41 -8.04 -6.08
CA ARG A 274 -4.41 -7.78 -5.04
C ARG A 274 -4.46 -6.30 -4.69
N LEU A 275 -3.34 -5.68 -4.32
CA LEU A 275 -3.30 -4.27 -3.97
C LEU A 275 -3.65 -3.38 -5.15
N LYS A 276 -3.22 -3.75 -6.37
CA LYS A 276 -3.63 -3.11 -7.64
C LYS A 276 -5.13 -3.13 -7.81
N ARG A 277 -5.77 -4.29 -7.64
CA ARG A 277 -7.22 -4.44 -7.76
C ARG A 277 -7.97 -3.64 -6.69
N GLN A 278 -7.50 -3.66 -5.44
CA GLN A 278 -8.07 -2.82 -4.39
C GLN A 278 -7.99 -1.33 -4.74
N LEU A 279 -6.83 -0.90 -5.24
CA LEU A 279 -6.63 0.45 -5.72
C LEU A 279 -7.59 0.75 -6.87
N GLN A 280 -7.69 -0.13 -7.87
CA GLN A 280 -8.60 0.02 -9.01
C GLN A 280 -10.06 0.10 -8.58
N TYR A 281 -10.52 -0.73 -7.64
CA TYR A 281 -11.90 -0.68 -7.14
C TYR A 281 -12.17 0.55 -6.27
N GLU A 282 -11.18 1.04 -5.52
CA GLU A 282 -11.28 2.30 -4.78
C GLU A 282 -11.19 3.54 -5.70
N ILE A 283 -10.43 3.46 -6.79
CA ILE A 283 -10.27 4.53 -7.79
C ILE A 283 -11.43 4.56 -8.81
N HIS A 284 -12.03 3.42 -9.13
CA HIS A 284 -13.14 3.29 -10.10
C HIS A 284 -14.54 3.44 -9.46
N LEU A 285 -14.64 3.54 -8.12
CA LEU A 285 -15.73 4.31 -7.53
C LEU A 285 -15.56 5.75 -8.02
N PRO A 286 -16.60 6.39 -8.59
CA PRO A 286 -16.45 7.52 -9.49
C PRO A 286 -15.78 8.68 -8.76
N SER A 287 -14.46 8.76 -8.93
CA SER A 287 -13.68 9.96 -8.79
C SER A 287 -13.99 10.85 -9.99
N ASN A 288 -15.28 11.19 -10.15
CA ASN A 288 -15.73 12.33 -10.92
C ASN A 288 -15.28 13.59 -10.16
N GLU A 289 -13.98 13.85 -10.09
CA GLU A 289 -13.45 15.13 -9.59
C GLU A 289 -11.94 15.31 -9.79
N ILE A 290 -11.31 14.61 -10.74
CA ILE A 290 -10.19 15.26 -11.45
C ILE A 290 -10.85 16.14 -12.51
N SER A 291 -11.28 17.31 -12.05
CA SER A 291 -11.99 18.30 -12.85
C SER A 291 -11.27 18.53 -14.18
N ALA A 292 -12.04 18.58 -15.27
CA ALA A 292 -11.59 18.99 -16.61
C ALA A 292 -10.79 20.31 -16.62
N ALA A 293 -10.84 21.08 -15.51
CA ALA A 293 -9.99 22.22 -15.21
C ALA A 293 -8.48 21.93 -15.28
N VAL A 294 -8.00 20.74 -14.85
CA VAL A 294 -6.57 20.40 -14.94
C VAL A 294 -6.17 20.15 -16.40
N THR A 295 -7.06 19.59 -17.20
CA THR A 295 -6.85 19.38 -18.64
C THR A 295 -6.92 20.70 -19.42
N SER A 296 -7.72 21.68 -18.98
CA SER A 296 -7.75 23.01 -19.61
C SER A 296 -6.53 23.87 -19.28
N ILE A 297 -5.95 23.73 -18.08
CA ILE A 297 -4.71 24.45 -17.70
C ILE A 297 -3.53 23.95 -18.54
N ILE A 298 -3.51 22.66 -18.91
CA ILE A 298 -2.47 22.10 -19.79
C ILE A 298 -2.64 22.57 -21.25
N LYS A 299 -3.87 22.90 -21.69
CA LYS A 299 -4.12 23.29 -23.09
C LYS A 299 -4.02 24.80 -23.38
N ASN A 300 -4.18 25.68 -22.40
CA ASN A 300 -4.27 27.13 -22.65
C ASN A 300 -2.97 27.92 -22.42
N GLY A 301 -1.82 27.24 -22.44
CA GLY A 301 -0.50 27.85 -22.32
C GLY A 301 0.04 28.57 -23.56
N THR A 302 -0.81 29.08 -24.46
CA THR A 302 -0.38 29.93 -25.58
C THR A 302 -1.38 31.06 -25.86
N ALA A 303 -0.81 32.26 -25.98
CA ALA A 303 -1.45 33.55 -25.94
C ALA A 303 -2.40 33.86 -27.13
N SER A 304 -3.42 34.67 -26.87
CA SER A 304 -3.69 35.90 -27.64
C SER A 304 -4.78 36.75 -26.97
N VAL A 305 -4.49 38.05 -26.88
CA VAL A 305 -5.36 39.13 -26.40
C VAL A 305 -6.24 39.63 -27.55
N PRO A 306 -7.47 40.08 -27.28
CA PRO A 306 -7.90 41.32 -27.92
C PRO A 306 -8.58 42.33 -26.97
N ALA A 307 -8.42 43.60 -27.34
CA ALA A 307 -8.82 44.83 -26.66
C ALA A 307 -10.35 45.11 -26.69
N PRO A 308 -10.86 46.08 -25.89
CA PRO A 308 -12.29 46.22 -25.60
C PRO A 308 -13.00 47.37 -26.35
N ALA A 309 -14.31 47.26 -26.53
CA ALA A 309 -15.23 48.37 -26.85
C ALA A 309 -16.69 48.00 -26.41
N PRO A 310 -17.64 48.95 -26.27
CA PRO A 310 -18.32 49.20 -25.00
C PRO A 310 -19.80 48.74 -24.94
N SER A 311 -20.31 48.68 -23.71
CA SER A 311 -21.69 48.32 -23.31
C SER A 311 -22.75 49.34 -23.75
N PRO A 312 -24.06 49.00 -23.57
CA PRO A 312 -24.74 49.68 -22.46
C PRO A 312 -25.75 48.83 -21.65
N THR A 313 -25.74 49.10 -20.35
CA THR A 313 -26.86 49.14 -19.38
C THR A 313 -27.89 48.00 -19.29
N SER A 314 -27.87 47.30 -18.16
CA SER A 314 -28.99 47.36 -17.20
C SER A 314 -28.58 46.79 -15.84
N SER A 315 -29.04 47.48 -14.80
CA SER A 315 -28.73 47.36 -13.39
C SER A 315 -29.43 46.18 -12.71
N THR A 316 -28.68 45.33 -12.03
CA THR A 316 -29.16 44.63 -10.82
C THR A 316 -27.97 44.47 -9.87
N GLN A 317 -28.02 45.14 -8.71
CA GLN A 317 -26.99 45.11 -7.68
C GLN A 317 -26.82 43.67 -7.16
N GLN A 318 -25.77 42.99 -7.63
CA GLN A 318 -25.20 41.81 -7.01
C GLN A 318 -24.12 42.25 -6.01
N SER A 319 -24.19 41.64 -4.83
CA SER A 319 -23.17 41.62 -3.78
C SER A 319 -21.77 41.33 -4.34
N PRO A 320 -20.69 41.83 -3.71
CA PRO A 320 -19.34 41.70 -4.26
C PRO A 320 -18.95 40.23 -4.47
N PRO A 321 -18.19 39.92 -5.55
CA PRO A 321 -17.78 38.56 -5.83
C PRO A 321 -16.84 38.09 -4.73
N SER A 322 -17.25 37.06 -4.02
CA SER A 322 -16.36 36.26 -3.18
C SER A 322 -15.15 35.81 -4.02
N PRO A 323 -13.92 35.84 -3.47
CA PRO A 323 -12.72 35.40 -4.18
C PRO A 323 -12.88 33.94 -4.66
N PRO A 324 -12.17 33.55 -5.73
CA PRO A 324 -12.35 32.24 -6.36
C PRO A 324 -12.22 31.14 -5.32
N THR A 325 -13.33 30.43 -5.11
CA THR A 325 -13.42 29.24 -4.29
C THR A 325 -12.32 28.29 -4.74
N LYS A 326 -11.31 28.11 -3.88
CA LYS A 326 -10.28 27.08 -4.06
C LYS A 326 -11.00 25.78 -4.37
N ALA A 327 -10.63 25.16 -5.48
CA ALA A 327 -11.12 23.85 -5.88
C ALA A 327 -11.18 22.96 -4.64
N GLN A 328 -12.37 22.40 -4.37
CA GLN A 328 -12.56 21.45 -3.29
C GLN A 328 -11.74 20.21 -3.60
N VAL A 329 -10.51 20.18 -3.11
CA VAL A 329 -9.66 19.01 -3.16
C VAL A 329 -10.15 18.10 -2.04
N ILE A 330 -10.84 17.03 -2.40
CA ILE A 330 -11.08 15.92 -1.47
C ILE A 330 -9.72 15.29 -1.19
N TRP A 331 -9.04 15.74 -0.13
CA TRP A 331 -7.86 15.07 0.40
C TRP A 331 -7.83 15.14 1.92
N THR A 332 -7.71 13.98 2.59
CA THR A 332 -7.80 13.84 4.05
C THR A 332 -6.45 13.65 4.74
N GLY A 333 -5.32 13.71 4.03
CA GLY A 333 -3.99 13.52 4.62
C GLY A 333 -3.37 14.84 5.08
N LYS A 334 -3.05 14.93 6.37
CA LYS A 334 -2.58 16.16 7.03
C LYS A 334 -1.11 16.52 6.73
N SER A 335 -0.44 15.84 5.79
CA SER A 335 0.95 16.12 5.40
C SER A 335 1.16 15.83 3.90
N ASP A 336 0.99 16.86 3.09
CA ASP A 336 1.29 16.84 1.65
C ASP A 336 2.73 16.36 1.34
N PRO A 337 3.78 16.72 2.12
CA PRO A 337 5.13 16.21 1.91
C PRO A 337 5.24 14.69 2.12
N PHE A 338 4.51 14.14 3.09
CA PHE A 338 4.52 12.71 3.36
C PHE A 338 3.78 11.92 2.26
N LEU A 339 2.70 12.49 1.70
CA LEU A 339 2.07 11.92 0.52
C LEU A 339 3.01 11.92 -0.68
N LEU A 340 3.75 13.01 -0.89
CA LEU A 340 4.72 13.08 -1.98
C LEU A 340 5.77 11.98 -1.82
N TRP A 341 6.29 11.79 -0.61
CA TRP A 341 7.18 10.67 -0.33
C TRP A 341 6.56 9.30 -0.64
N ILE A 342 5.30 9.05 -0.27
CA ILE A 342 4.59 7.80 -0.61
C ILE A 342 4.54 7.61 -2.13
N LEU A 343 4.15 8.66 -2.87
CA LEU A 343 4.00 8.60 -4.33
C LEU A 343 5.34 8.38 -5.03
N THR A 344 6.40 9.05 -4.58
CA THR A 344 7.77 8.85 -5.08
C THR A 344 8.27 7.43 -4.78
N THR A 345 7.99 6.90 -3.59
CA THR A 345 8.32 5.51 -3.22
C THR A 345 7.62 4.51 -4.12
N GLY A 346 6.33 4.74 -4.39
CA GLY A 346 5.55 3.94 -5.33
C GLY A 346 6.09 4.01 -6.76
N LEU A 347 6.45 5.21 -7.22
CA LEU A 347 7.05 5.43 -8.55
C LEU A 347 8.34 4.63 -8.73
N PHE A 348 9.28 4.81 -7.79
CA PHE A 348 10.56 4.08 -7.76
C PHE A 348 10.34 2.56 -7.79
N SER A 349 9.45 2.07 -6.94
CA SER A 349 9.24 0.63 -6.81
C SER A 349 8.54 0.04 -8.04
N ALA A 350 7.58 0.76 -8.63
CA ALA A 350 6.92 0.37 -9.87
C ALA A 350 7.90 0.32 -11.05
N ARG A 351 8.85 1.26 -11.12
CA ARG A 351 9.91 1.27 -12.13
C ARG A 351 10.80 0.05 -12.03
N ILE A 352 11.34 -0.24 -10.84
CA ILE A 352 12.26 -1.37 -10.65
C ILE A 352 11.57 -2.71 -10.94
N THR A 353 10.29 -2.81 -10.62
CA THR A 353 9.50 -4.02 -10.87
C THR A 353 8.90 -4.08 -12.28
N GLN A 354 9.23 -3.12 -13.16
CA GLN A 354 8.77 -3.03 -14.55
C GLN A 354 7.24 -2.99 -14.69
N GLN A 355 6.57 -2.32 -13.76
CA GLN A 355 5.11 -2.16 -13.70
C GLN A 355 4.68 -0.86 -14.37
N THR A 356 4.67 -0.84 -15.72
CA THR A 356 4.39 0.38 -16.52
C THR A 356 3.07 1.08 -16.17
N PRO A 357 1.92 0.39 -16.01
CA PRO A 357 0.66 1.05 -15.65
C PRO A 357 0.70 1.74 -14.28
N GLU A 358 1.34 1.10 -13.31
CA GLU A 358 1.50 1.59 -11.94
C GLU A 358 2.46 2.79 -11.91
N TYR A 359 3.56 2.69 -12.65
CA TYR A 359 4.51 3.78 -12.83
C TYR A 359 3.79 5.03 -13.36
N GLN A 360 3.00 4.92 -14.44
CA GLN A 360 2.24 6.03 -14.99
C GLN A 360 1.21 6.60 -13.99
N TRP A 361 0.59 5.72 -13.21
CA TRP A 361 -0.40 6.11 -12.19
C TRP A 361 0.23 6.91 -11.04
N PHE A 362 1.37 6.45 -10.52
CA PHE A 362 2.16 7.15 -9.49
C PHE A 362 2.72 8.46 -10.05
N TRP A 363 3.25 8.42 -11.28
CA TRP A 363 3.81 9.55 -11.99
C TRP A 363 2.84 10.73 -12.05
N ALA A 364 1.64 10.52 -12.60
CA ALA A 364 0.64 11.58 -12.75
C ALA A 364 0.31 12.29 -11.43
N ARG A 365 0.26 11.53 -10.32
CA ARG A 365 -0.05 12.05 -8.98
C ARG A 365 1.14 12.72 -8.32
N ALA A 366 2.32 12.12 -8.42
CA ALA A 366 3.56 12.71 -7.92
C ALA A 366 3.79 14.07 -8.57
N MET A 367 3.63 14.17 -9.90
CA MET A 367 3.78 15.42 -10.63
C MET A 367 2.72 16.46 -10.25
N ALA A 368 1.47 16.06 -10.06
CA ALA A 368 0.43 16.97 -9.57
C ALA A 368 0.79 17.55 -8.20
N LEU A 369 1.29 16.71 -7.29
CA LEU A 369 1.62 17.11 -5.93
C LEU A 369 2.92 17.92 -5.84
N ILE A 370 3.94 17.59 -6.64
CA ILE A 370 5.17 18.40 -6.81
C ILE A 370 4.81 19.84 -7.16
N ARG A 371 3.86 20.03 -8.10
CA ARG A 371 3.37 21.36 -8.49
C ARG A 371 2.62 22.06 -7.36
N ILE A 372 1.76 21.35 -6.63
CA ILE A 372 0.99 21.90 -5.50
C ILE A 372 1.93 22.35 -4.37
N LEU A 373 2.94 21.53 -4.06
CA LEU A 373 3.95 21.81 -3.03
C LEU A 373 4.96 22.88 -3.46
N GLY A 374 4.96 23.27 -4.74
CA GLY A 374 5.90 24.24 -5.27
C GLY A 374 7.35 23.76 -5.25
N VAL A 375 7.58 22.45 -5.39
CA VAL A 375 8.92 21.87 -5.53
C VAL A 375 9.45 22.23 -6.92
N LYS A 376 10.50 23.06 -6.98
CA LYS A 376 10.99 23.68 -8.22
C LYS A 376 12.28 23.05 -8.77
N SER A 377 12.95 22.20 -8.00
CA SER A 377 14.24 21.61 -8.40
C SER A 377 14.41 20.21 -7.86
N MET A 378 15.27 19.42 -8.50
CA MET A 378 15.59 18.07 -8.02
C MET A 378 16.18 18.08 -6.62
N LYS A 379 17.00 19.08 -6.29
CA LYS A 379 17.56 19.26 -4.94
C LYS A 379 16.47 19.40 -3.86
N GLN A 380 15.40 20.15 -4.14
CA GLN A 380 14.29 20.31 -3.20
C GLN A 380 13.49 19.00 -3.04
N LEU A 381 13.28 18.28 -4.14
CA LEU A 381 12.62 16.97 -4.09
C LEU A 381 13.47 15.96 -3.29
N GLU A 382 14.77 15.92 -3.56
CA GLU A 382 15.74 15.07 -2.88
C GLU A 382 15.81 15.37 -1.38
N GLU A 383 15.89 16.64 -0.98
CA GLU A 383 15.87 17.05 0.42
C GLU A 383 14.56 16.63 1.12
N LEU A 384 13.42 16.82 0.45
CA LEU A 384 12.12 16.38 0.95
C LEU A 384 12.10 14.86 1.14
N VAL A 385 12.45 14.08 0.13
CA VAL A 385 12.42 12.61 0.18
C VAL A 385 13.42 12.08 1.22
N ARG A 386 14.61 12.66 1.33
CA ARG A 386 15.62 12.31 2.35
C ARG A 386 15.21 12.66 3.78
N SER A 387 14.34 13.64 3.98
CA SER A 387 13.80 13.95 5.32
C SER A 387 12.95 12.78 5.86
N PHE A 388 12.41 11.97 4.95
CA PHE A 388 11.69 10.73 5.23
C PHE A 388 12.63 9.52 5.12
N VAL A 389 12.24 8.51 4.34
CA VAL A 389 13.01 7.30 4.06
C VAL A 389 13.67 7.44 2.69
N TRP A 390 14.98 7.14 2.62
CA TRP A 390 15.75 7.16 1.38
C TRP A 390 16.29 5.77 1.02
N VAL A 391 16.17 5.44 -0.25
CA VAL A 391 16.83 4.29 -0.88
C VAL A 391 17.65 4.81 -2.04
N GLU A 392 18.84 4.25 -2.22
CA GLU A 392 19.69 4.65 -3.35
C GLU A 392 18.96 4.39 -4.69
N GLY A 393 19.04 5.36 -5.59
CA GLY A 393 18.35 5.31 -6.88
C GLY A 393 16.87 5.73 -6.85
N MET A 394 16.34 6.14 -5.70
CA MET A 394 14.91 6.48 -5.55
C MET A 394 14.44 7.61 -6.47
N LEU A 395 15.34 8.52 -6.84
CA LEU A 395 15.06 9.65 -7.72
C LEU A 395 15.76 9.57 -9.08
N ASP A 396 16.43 8.45 -9.39
CA ASP A 396 17.17 8.24 -10.65
C ASP A 396 16.16 7.94 -11.77
N ASP A 397 15.34 8.93 -12.13
CA ASP A 397 14.29 8.84 -13.13
C ASP A 397 14.50 9.92 -14.19
N ASP A 398 14.79 9.50 -15.42
CA ASP A 398 15.02 10.42 -16.54
C ASP A 398 13.85 11.42 -16.70
N GLY A 399 12.61 10.96 -16.46
CA GLY A 399 11.45 11.82 -16.54
C GLY A 399 11.43 12.91 -15.44
N LEU A 400 11.95 12.62 -14.24
CA LEU A 400 12.01 13.61 -13.16
C LEU A 400 13.06 14.68 -13.47
N GLU A 401 14.20 14.28 -14.03
CA GLU A 401 15.27 15.19 -14.45
C GLU A 401 14.83 16.13 -15.58
N ASP A 402 14.02 15.65 -16.51
CA ASP A 402 13.47 16.46 -17.60
C ASP A 402 12.53 17.59 -17.11
N ILE A 403 11.86 17.39 -15.97
CA ILE A 403 10.84 18.32 -15.48
C ILE A 403 11.36 19.22 -14.36
N LEU A 404 12.21 18.68 -13.51
CA LEU A 404 12.80 19.42 -12.41
C LEU A 404 14.25 19.72 -12.77
N PRO A 405 14.63 20.99 -12.99
CA PRO A 405 16.01 21.31 -13.29
C PRO A 405 16.91 20.79 -12.17
N SER A 406 17.95 20.06 -12.57
CA SER A 406 19.12 19.74 -11.75
C SER A 406 19.74 21.06 -11.35
N GLY A 407 19.34 21.61 -10.21
CA GLY A 407 19.67 22.98 -9.82
C GLY A 407 21.17 23.24 -9.89
N GLY A 408 21.63 23.78 -11.02
CA GLY A 408 22.97 24.31 -11.21
C GLY A 408 23.04 25.62 -10.46
N ALA A 409 24.03 25.71 -9.57
CA ALA A 409 24.47 26.98 -9.03
C ALA A 409 25.05 27.87 -10.14
#